data_AF-A0A8H9XWP3-F1
#
_entry.id   AF-A0A8H9XWP3-F1
#
_cell.length_a   1.000
_cell.length_b   1.000
_cell.length_c   1.000
_cell.angle_alpha   90.00
_cell.angle_beta   90.00
_cell.angle_gamma   90.00
#
_symmetry.space_group_name_H-M   'P 1'
#
loop_
_entity.id
_entity.type
_entity.pdbx_description
1 polymer ?
#
loop_
_entity_poly.entity_id
_entity_poly.type
_entity_poly.pdbx_seq_one_letter_code
_entity_poly.pdbx_strand_id
1 'polypeptide(L)'
;GSIAAADNSVALGTGSVATEENTISVGSSTNQRRITNVAAGKNDTDAVNVAQLKSSEAGGVRYDTKADGSIDYSNITLGGGNGGTTRISNVSAGVNNNDAVNYAQLKQSVQETKQYTDQR
;
A
#
# COMPACT_ATOMS: atom_id res chain seq x y z
N GLY A 1 -24.37 24.63 -19.82
CA GLY A 1 -22.98 25.15 -19.92
C GLY A 1 -22.10 24.48 -18.87
N SER A 2 -20.86 24.92 -18.74
CA SER A 2 -20.02 24.68 -17.55
C SER A 2 -20.04 25.91 -16.65
N ILE A 3 -19.69 25.76 -15.37
CA ILE A 3 -19.70 26.85 -14.38
C ILE A 3 -18.37 26.85 -13.60
N ALA A 4 -17.57 27.90 -13.75
CA ALA A 4 -16.39 28.15 -12.92
C ALA A 4 -16.77 29.22 -11.88
N ALA A 5 -17.09 28.79 -10.66
CA ALA A 5 -17.66 29.65 -9.62
C ALA A 5 -16.62 30.21 -8.63
N ALA A 6 -15.43 29.61 -8.55
CA ALA A 6 -14.35 30.02 -7.66
C ALA A 6 -13.23 30.77 -8.42
N ASP A 7 -12.47 31.59 -7.70
CA ASP A 7 -11.36 32.37 -8.27
C ASP A 7 -10.27 31.47 -8.87
N ASN A 8 -9.72 31.91 -10.01
CA ASN A 8 -8.68 31.19 -10.75
C ASN A 8 -9.02 29.70 -11.04
N SER A 9 -10.29 29.38 -11.32
CA SER A 9 -10.75 28.02 -11.60
C SER A 9 -11.13 27.78 -13.07
N VAL A 10 -11.14 26.51 -13.48
CA VAL A 10 -11.56 26.08 -14.83
C VAL A 10 -12.62 24.98 -14.71
N ALA A 11 -13.77 25.17 -15.38
CA ALA A 11 -14.78 24.13 -15.53
C ALA A 11 -14.78 23.58 -16.96
N LEU A 12 -14.21 22.38 -17.13
CA LEU A 12 -13.95 21.76 -18.43
C LEU A 12 -15.05 20.75 -18.81
N GLY A 13 -15.82 21.06 -19.84
CA GLY A 13 -16.86 20.19 -20.41
C GLY A 13 -18.28 20.49 -19.92
N THR A 14 -19.28 20.06 -20.70
CA THR A 14 -20.70 20.35 -20.44
C THR A 14 -21.15 19.83 -19.07
N GLY A 15 -21.77 20.67 -18.25
CA GLY A 15 -22.26 20.30 -16.92
C GLY A 15 -21.17 20.18 -15.85
N SER A 16 -19.91 20.54 -16.17
CA SER A 16 -18.86 20.64 -15.17
C SER A 16 -19.04 21.88 -14.29
N VAL A 17 -18.72 21.75 -13.01
CA VAL A 17 -18.81 22.82 -12.01
C VAL A 17 -17.52 22.83 -11.19
N ALA A 18 -16.81 23.95 -11.19
CA ALA A 18 -15.62 24.18 -10.36
C ALA A 18 -15.97 25.12 -9.20
N THR A 19 -15.88 24.61 -7.96
CA THR A 19 -16.30 25.31 -6.74
C THR A 19 -15.14 25.61 -5.79
N GLU A 20 -13.91 25.25 -6.15
CA GLU A 20 -12.70 25.45 -5.35
C GLU A 20 -11.70 26.31 -6.13
N GLU A 21 -11.02 27.23 -5.44
CA GLU A 21 -10.03 28.11 -6.06
C GLU A 21 -8.83 27.32 -6.59
N ASN A 22 -8.22 27.78 -7.68
CA ASN A 22 -7.02 27.16 -8.27
C ASN A 22 -7.23 25.69 -8.73
N THR A 23 -8.45 25.32 -9.11
CA THR A 23 -8.77 23.94 -9.54
C THR A 23 -9.26 23.87 -10.99
N ILE A 24 -9.11 22.69 -11.59
CA ILE A 24 -9.77 22.30 -12.83
C ILE A 24 -10.78 21.21 -12.51
N SER A 25 -12.07 21.50 -12.70
CA SER A 25 -13.12 20.49 -12.58
C SER A 25 -13.48 19.92 -13.95
N VAL A 26 -13.42 18.59 -14.07
CA VAL A 26 -13.81 17.84 -15.27
C VAL A 26 -15.23 17.26 -15.17
N GLY A 27 -15.99 17.63 -14.13
CA GLY A 27 -17.33 17.11 -13.85
C GLY A 27 -18.06 17.92 -12.78
N SER A 28 -18.99 17.28 -12.09
CA SER A 28 -19.67 17.84 -10.92
C SER A 28 -19.72 16.81 -9.79
N SER A 29 -20.28 17.17 -8.63
CA SER A 29 -20.51 16.22 -7.52
C SER A 29 -21.43 15.05 -7.89
N THR A 30 -22.25 15.19 -8.92
CA THR A 30 -23.22 14.18 -9.37
C THR A 30 -22.87 13.53 -10.71
N ASN A 31 -21.85 14.04 -11.42
CA ASN A 31 -21.43 13.49 -12.72
C ASN A 31 -19.92 13.69 -12.94
N GLN A 32 -19.13 12.66 -12.63
CA GLN A 32 -17.68 12.67 -12.80
C GLN A 32 -17.25 12.12 -14.15
N ARG A 33 -16.05 12.50 -14.59
CA ARG A 33 -15.44 11.99 -15.82
C ARG A 33 -14.09 11.35 -15.53
N ARG A 34 -13.78 10.29 -16.27
CA ARG A 34 -12.42 9.75 -16.35
C ARG A 34 -11.59 10.60 -17.29
N ILE A 35 -10.33 10.79 -16.96
CA ILE A 35 -9.32 11.36 -17.87
C ILE A 35 -8.54 10.19 -18.48
N THR A 36 -8.58 10.03 -19.80
CA THR A 36 -7.99 8.90 -20.51
C THR A 36 -6.75 9.30 -21.31
N ASN A 37 -5.94 8.32 -21.70
CA ASN A 37 -4.69 8.52 -22.43
C ASN A 37 -3.63 9.35 -21.67
N VAL A 38 -3.64 9.26 -20.34
CA VAL A 38 -2.64 9.90 -19.47
C VAL A 38 -1.36 9.07 -19.48
N ALA A 39 -0.29 9.62 -20.05
CA ALA A 39 1.05 9.02 -19.98
C ALA A 39 1.54 8.95 -18.52
N ALA A 40 2.51 8.08 -18.24
CA ALA A 40 3.06 7.96 -16.90
C ALA A 40 3.77 9.27 -16.49
N GLY A 41 3.39 9.80 -15.32
CA GLY A 41 4.01 11.00 -14.75
C GLY A 41 5.47 10.77 -14.35
N LYS A 42 6.28 11.82 -14.42
CA LYS A 42 7.72 11.80 -14.13
C LYS A 42 8.13 12.82 -13.06
N ASN A 43 7.54 14.00 -13.07
CA ASN A 43 7.79 15.03 -12.06
C ASN A 43 6.82 14.85 -10.88
N ASP A 44 7.18 15.40 -9.73
CA ASP A 44 6.38 15.33 -8.50
C ASP A 44 4.96 15.90 -8.67
N THR A 45 4.76 16.81 -9.63
CA THR A 45 3.48 17.46 -9.93
C THR A 45 2.75 16.85 -11.13
N ASP A 46 3.26 15.76 -11.72
CA ASP A 46 2.57 15.09 -12.83
C ASP A 46 1.43 14.21 -12.31
N ALA A 47 0.36 14.08 -13.09
CA ALA A 47 -0.72 13.15 -12.78
C ALA A 47 -0.23 11.68 -12.87
N VAL A 48 -0.68 10.85 -11.91
CA VAL A 48 -0.40 9.41 -11.88
C VAL A 48 -1.49 8.67 -12.66
N ASN A 49 -1.09 7.76 -13.56
CA ASN A 49 -2.05 6.89 -14.23
C ASN A 49 -2.26 5.55 -13.49
N VAL A 50 -3.29 4.80 -13.86
CA VAL A 50 -3.65 3.54 -13.17
C VAL A 50 -2.55 2.47 -13.26
N ALA A 51 -1.72 2.49 -14.31
CA ALA A 51 -0.62 1.53 -14.44
C ALA A 51 0.47 1.78 -13.39
N GLN A 52 0.82 3.05 -13.14
CA GLN A 52 1.75 3.43 -12.07
C GLN A 52 1.20 3.05 -10.69
N LEU A 53 -0.09 3.30 -10.43
CA LEU A 53 -0.73 2.89 -9.18
C LEU A 53 -0.65 1.37 -8.95
N LYS A 54 -1.06 0.57 -9.95
CA LYS A 54 -0.99 -0.90 -9.86
C LYS A 54 0.45 -1.41 -9.66
N SER A 55 1.42 -0.78 -10.32
CA SER A 55 2.83 -1.13 -10.14
C SER A 55 3.31 -0.82 -8.73
N SER A 56 2.87 0.30 -8.15
CA SER A 56 3.16 0.66 -6.75
C SER A 56 2.53 -0.33 -5.78
N GLU A 57 1.29 -0.75 -6.04
CA GLU A 57 0.58 -1.70 -5.17
C GLU A 57 1.18 -3.11 -5.24
N ALA A 58 1.68 -3.55 -6.39
CA ALA A 58 2.25 -4.88 -6.58
C ALA A 58 3.52 -5.14 -5.75
N GLY A 59 4.24 -4.09 -5.35
CA GLY A 59 5.45 -4.19 -4.52
C GLY A 59 5.20 -4.13 -3.01
N GLY A 60 3.96 -3.84 -2.58
CA GLY A 60 3.63 -3.65 -1.17
C GLY A 60 3.35 -4.96 -0.43
N VAL A 61 3.79 -5.06 0.83
CA VAL A 61 3.26 -6.05 1.79
C VAL A 61 1.98 -5.47 2.38
N ARG A 62 0.88 -6.24 2.32
CA ARG A 62 -0.44 -5.81 2.80
C ARG A 62 -0.99 -6.83 3.79
N TYR A 63 -1.79 -6.36 4.73
CA TYR A 63 -2.66 -7.22 5.52
C TYR A 63 -3.68 -7.92 4.63
N ASP A 64 -4.18 -9.05 5.11
CA ASP A 64 -5.22 -9.78 4.42
C ASP A 64 -6.55 -8.99 4.49
N THR A 65 -7.46 -9.24 3.55
CA THR A 65 -8.77 -8.58 3.50
C THR A 65 -9.86 -9.63 3.73
N LYS A 66 -10.85 -9.30 4.56
CA LYS A 66 -11.98 -10.17 4.85
C LYS A 66 -12.99 -10.15 3.70
N ALA A 67 -13.91 -11.10 3.71
CA ALA A 67 -14.97 -11.19 2.69
C ALA A 67 -15.89 -9.96 2.64
N ASP A 68 -16.02 -9.21 3.74
CA ASP A 68 -16.80 -7.97 3.83
C ASP A 68 -16.05 -6.72 3.34
N GLY A 69 -14.80 -6.87 2.89
CA GLY A 69 -13.95 -5.78 2.42
C GLY A 69 -13.17 -5.05 3.52
N SER A 70 -13.36 -5.40 4.79
CA SER A 70 -12.56 -4.85 5.89
C SER A 70 -11.17 -5.48 5.97
N ILE A 71 -10.21 -4.75 6.54
CA ILE A 71 -8.82 -5.21 6.72
C ILE A 71 -8.76 -6.22 7.88
N ASP A 72 -8.07 -7.35 7.68
CA ASP A 72 -7.73 -8.31 8.74
C ASP A 72 -6.30 -8.11 9.24
N TYR A 73 -6.16 -7.41 10.37
CA TYR A 73 -4.86 -7.18 11.00
C TYR A 73 -4.26 -8.43 11.67
N SER A 74 -4.98 -9.55 11.71
CA SER A 74 -4.52 -10.78 12.34
C SER A 74 -3.55 -11.56 11.45
N ASN A 75 -3.58 -11.32 10.13
CA ASN A 75 -2.86 -12.12 9.15
C ASN A 75 -2.13 -11.25 8.11
N ILE A 76 -0.92 -11.68 7.76
CA ILE A 76 -0.18 -11.21 6.59
C ILE A 76 0.23 -12.44 5.80
N THR A 77 -0.34 -12.60 4.60
CA THR A 77 0.06 -13.68 3.69
C THR A 77 1.24 -13.26 2.82
N LEU A 78 2.37 -13.96 2.97
CA LEU A 78 3.57 -13.78 2.13
C LEU A 78 3.61 -14.81 0.98
N GLY A 79 4.54 -14.64 0.04
CA GLY A 79 4.75 -15.60 -1.06
C GLY A 79 3.61 -15.67 -2.08
N GLY A 80 2.73 -14.66 -2.11
CA GLY A 80 1.65 -14.54 -3.09
C GLY A 80 0.48 -15.50 -2.89
N GLY A 81 0.38 -16.19 -1.74
CA GLY A 81 -0.76 -17.03 -1.38
C GLY A 81 -0.92 -18.34 -2.17
N ASN A 82 -0.06 -18.59 -3.17
CA ASN A 82 -0.15 -19.75 -4.08
C ASN A 82 0.84 -20.88 -3.70
N GLY A 83 1.13 -21.03 -2.42
CA GLY A 83 2.09 -22.03 -1.91
C GLY A 83 3.57 -21.63 -2.01
N GLY A 84 3.87 -20.47 -2.61
CA GLY A 84 5.18 -19.85 -2.52
C GLY A 84 5.46 -19.32 -1.10
N THR A 85 6.73 -19.16 -0.76
CA THR A 85 7.15 -18.58 0.53
C THR A 85 8.05 -17.37 0.32
N THR A 86 8.21 -16.54 1.35
CA THR A 86 9.12 -15.40 1.35
C THR A 86 10.07 -15.52 2.51
N ARG A 87 11.38 -15.43 2.25
CA ARG A 87 12.38 -15.32 3.30
C ARG A 87 12.40 -13.90 3.85
N ILE A 88 12.08 -13.73 5.12
CA ILE A 88 12.23 -12.46 5.83
C ILE A 88 13.67 -12.39 6.35
N SER A 89 14.39 -11.34 5.99
CA SER A 89 15.80 -11.13 6.38
C SER A 89 15.98 -9.76 7.02
N ASN A 90 17.15 -9.51 7.62
CA ASN A 90 17.42 -8.32 8.43
C ASN A 90 16.46 -8.19 9.63
N VAL A 91 16.03 -9.33 10.17
CA VAL A 91 15.23 -9.38 11.39
C VAL A 91 16.18 -9.32 12.59
N SER A 92 16.13 -8.21 13.31
CA SER A 92 16.83 -8.03 14.59
C SER A 92 16.38 -9.08 15.62
N ALA A 93 17.19 -9.31 16.66
CA ALA A 93 16.80 -10.23 17.73
C ALA A 93 15.58 -9.65 18.47
N GLY A 94 14.55 -10.48 18.66
CA GLY A 94 13.35 -10.11 19.41
C GLY A 94 13.66 -9.95 20.90
N VAL A 95 13.02 -8.99 21.56
CA VAL A 95 13.20 -8.68 22.98
C VAL A 95 11.92 -8.96 23.77
N ASN A 96 10.77 -8.56 23.24
CA ASN A 96 9.47 -8.81 23.85
C ASN A 96 8.93 -10.19 23.46
N ASN A 97 7.98 -10.69 24.26
CA ASN A 97 7.34 -11.99 24.03
C ASN A 97 6.60 -12.10 22.67
N ASN A 98 6.22 -10.97 22.08
CA ASN A 98 5.50 -10.89 20.81
C ASN A 98 6.38 -10.42 19.64
N ASP A 99 7.69 -10.27 19.84
CA ASP A 99 8.62 -9.98 18.76
C ASP A 99 8.90 -11.25 17.94
N ALA A 100 9.18 -11.08 16.65
CA ALA A 100 9.65 -12.18 15.81
C ALA A 100 11.05 -12.63 16.24
N VAL A 101 11.27 -13.94 16.28
CA VAL A 101 12.58 -14.54 16.60
C VAL A 101 13.41 -14.67 15.32
N ASN A 102 14.68 -14.30 15.38
CA ASN A 102 15.60 -14.49 14.26
C ASN A 102 16.40 -15.80 14.36
N TYR A 103 17.10 -16.19 13.29
CA TYR A 103 17.84 -17.45 13.25
C TYR A 103 19.03 -17.52 14.23
N ALA A 104 19.59 -16.38 14.65
CA ALA A 104 20.67 -16.36 15.63
C ALA A 104 20.17 -16.77 17.02
N GLN A 105 19.00 -16.26 17.44
CA GLN A 105 18.36 -16.63 18.70
C GLN A 105 18.00 -18.12 18.74
N LEU A 106 17.49 -18.68 17.64
CA LEU A 106 17.22 -20.12 17.55
C LEU A 106 18.49 -20.96 17.69
N LYS A 107 19.59 -20.57 17.03
CA LYS A 107 20.87 -21.29 17.19
C LYS A 107 21.38 -21.22 18.63
N GLN A 108 21.25 -20.07 19.28
CA GLN A 108 21.70 -19.86 20.64
C GLN A 108 20.93 -20.75 21.63
N SER A 109 19.60 -20.83 21.53
CA SER A 109 18.79 -21.66 22.42
C SER A 109 19.09 -23.16 22.29
N VAL A 110 19.39 -23.62 21.06
CA VAL A 110 19.82 -25.01 20.82
C VAL A 110 21.18 -25.29 21.45
N GLN A 111 22.11 -24.33 21.42
CA GLN A 111 23.42 -24.50 22.07
C GLN A 111 23.32 -24.54 23.59
N GLU A 112 22.51 -23.66 24.19
CA GLU A 112 22.23 -23.66 25.63
C GLU A 112 21.62 -24.99 26.09
N THR A 113 20.73 -25.58 25.28
CA THR A 113 20.13 -26.90 25.55
C THR A 113 21.16 -28.03 25.53
N LYS A 114 22.11 -27.99 24.58
CA LYS A 114 23.20 -28.97 24.51
C LYS A 114 24.09 -28.90 25.75
N GLN A 115 24.47 -27.69 26.16
CA GLN A 115 25.26 -27.49 27.38
C GLN A 115 24.54 -28.03 28.62
N TYR A 116 23.23 -27.85 28.72
CA TYR A 116 22.45 -28.42 29.83
C TYR A 116 22.44 -29.96 29.81
N THR A 117 22.46 -30.57 28.62
CA THR A 117 22.50 -32.04 28.48
C THR A 117 23.90 -32.59 28.80
N ASP A 118 24.96 -31.91 28.36
CA ASP A 118 26.35 -32.30 28.61
C ASP A 118 26.75 -32.14 30.10
N GLN A 119 26.03 -31.31 30.86
CA GLN A 119 26.24 -31.10 32.30
C GLN A 119 25.50 -32.11 33.20
N ARG A 120 24.69 -33.02 32.65
CA ARG A 120 23.96 -34.06 33.40
C ARG A 120 24.53 -35.44 33.15
#